data_AF-A0A6N3QUH8-F1
#
_entry.id   AF-A0A6N3QUH8-F1
#
_cell.length_a   1.000
_cell.length_b   1.000
_cell.length_c   1.000
_cell.angle_alpha   90.00
_cell.angle_beta   90.00
_cell.angle_gamma   90.00
#
_symmetry.space_group_name_H-M   'P 1'
#
loop_
_entity.id
_entity.type
_entity.pdbx_description
1 polymer ?
#
loop_
_entity_poly.entity_id
_entity_poly.type
_entity_poly.pdbx_seq_one_letter_code
_entity_poly.pdbx_strand_id
1 'polypeptide(L)' 'MKTRTQQIEELQKEWTQPRWEGITRPYSAEDVVKLRDSVNPECTLAQLGAARMWRLLHGESKKATSTASVH' A
#
# COMPACT_ATOMS: atom_id res chain seq x y z
N MET A 1 -2.61 -13.13 17.39
CA MET A 1 -3.56 -12.02 17.10
C MET A 1 -2.90 -10.74 17.55
N LYS A 2 -2.86 -9.70 16.70
CA LYS A 2 -2.27 -8.40 17.09
C LYS A 2 -3.24 -7.63 17.97
N THR A 3 -2.73 -6.88 18.94
CA THR A 3 -3.56 -5.97 19.74
C THR A 3 -3.95 -4.75 18.90
N ARG A 4 -5.01 -4.03 19.30
CA ARG A 4 -5.39 -2.78 18.62
C ARG A 4 -4.25 -1.77 18.60
N THR A 5 -3.51 -1.62 19.69
CA THR A 5 -2.33 -0.74 19.77
C THR A 5 -1.28 -1.13 18.74
N GLN A 6 -0.94 -2.42 18.62
CA GLN A 6 0.00 -2.89 17.61
C GLN A 6 -0.48 -2.61 16.17
N GLN A 7 -1.78 -2.76 15.89
CA GLN A 7 -2.34 -2.44 14.58
C GLN A 7 -2.25 -0.96 14.24
N ILE A 8 -2.41 -0.08 15.24
CA ILE A 8 -2.30 1.38 15.07
C ILE A 8 -0.86 1.75 14.75
N GLU A 9 0.10 1.26 15.54
CA GLU A 9 1.54 1.53 15.35
C GLU A 9 2.02 1.05 13.98
N GLU A 10 1.60 -0.16 13.57
CA GLU A 10 1.93 -0.69 12.25
C GLU A 10 1.37 0.16 11.12
N LEU A 11 0.12 0.62 11.23
CA LEU A 11 -0.50 1.48 10.22
C LEU A 11 0.15 2.86 10.16
N GLN A 12 0.52 3.44 11.31
CA GLN A 12 1.27 4.69 11.37
C GLN A 12 2.64 4.55 10.69
N LYS A 13 3.35 3.45 10.97
CA LYS A 13 4.63 3.14 10.31
C LYS A 13 4.44 2.89 8.82
N GLU A 14 3.37 2.25 8.40
CA GLU A 14 3.07 2.02 6.99
C GLU A 14 2.90 3.36 6.24
N TRP A 15 2.22 4.33 6.86
CA TRP A 15 1.98 5.65 6.24
C TRP A 15 3.23 6.50 6.05
N THR A 16 4.38 6.13 6.63
CA THR A 16 5.66 6.82 6.35
C THR A 16 6.37 6.30 5.10
N GLN A 17 5.88 5.22 4.48
CA GLN A 17 6.49 4.66 3.29
C GLN A 17 6.31 5.58 2.06
N PRO A 18 7.22 5.52 1.07
CA PRO A 18 7.15 6.34 -0.14
C PRO A 18 5.83 6.21 -0.92
N ARG A 19 5.12 5.08 -0.77
CA ARG A 19 3.80 4.86 -1.35
C ARG A 19 2.78 5.96 -0.99
N TRP A 20 2.96 6.58 0.17
CA TRP A 20 2.04 7.53 0.79
C TRP A 20 2.58 8.96 0.87
N GLU A 21 3.73 9.23 0.25
CA GLU A 21 4.33 10.56 0.21
C GLU A 21 3.37 11.57 -0.44
N GLY A 22 3.21 12.74 0.17
CA GLY A 22 2.29 13.80 -0.29
C GLY A 22 0.80 13.53 -0.06
N ILE A 23 0.41 12.41 0.57
CA ILE A 23 -1.00 12.08 0.82
C ILE A 23 -1.44 12.59 2.20
N THR A 24 -2.30 13.62 2.22
CA THR A 24 -2.94 14.14 3.43
C THR A 24 -4.16 13.29 3.81
N ARG A 25 -4.27 12.92 5.09
CA ARG A 25 -5.41 12.20 5.66
C ARG A 25 -6.04 13.03 6.78
N PRO A 26 -7.31 13.44 6.69
CA PRO A 26 -8.00 14.20 7.75
C PRO A 26 -8.55 13.28 8.86
N TYR A 27 -7.84 12.18 9.17
CA TYR A 27 -8.22 11.19 10.17
C TYR A 27 -6.98 10.43 10.65
N SER A 28 -7.06 9.84 11.84
CA SER A 28 -5.95 9.14 12.47
C SER A 28 -5.89 7.65 12.09
N ALA A 29 -4.76 6.99 12.36
CA ALA A 29 -4.65 5.54 12.26
C ALA A 29 -5.57 4.82 13.27
N GLU A 30 -5.82 5.44 14.43
CA GLU A 30 -6.75 4.93 15.42
C GLU A 30 -8.19 4.90 14.88
N ASP A 31 -8.63 5.97 14.21
CA ASP A 31 -9.95 6.03 13.59
C ASP A 31 -10.15 4.89 12.58
N VAL A 32 -9.11 4.59 11.79
CA VAL A 32 -9.13 3.48 10.83
C VAL A 32 -9.21 2.13 11.55
N VAL A 33 -8.39 1.89 12.58
CA VAL A 33 -8.39 0.61 13.31
C VAL A 33 -9.67 0.42 14.11
N LYS A 34 -10.30 1.49 14.61
CA LYS A 34 -11.59 1.44 15.31
C LYS A 34 -12.72 0.92 14.40
N LEU A 35 -12.67 1.27 13.10
CA LEU A 35 -13.61 0.81 12.07
C LEU A 35 -13.27 -0.58 11.52
N ARG A 36 -12.06 -1.09 11.75
CA ARG A 36 -11.72 -2.47 11.39
C ARG A 36 -12.36 -3.43 12.38
N ASP A 37 -13.15 -4.36 11.86
CA ASP A 37 -13.65 -5.49 12.64
C ASP A 37 -12.51 -6.33 13.21
N SER A 38 -12.81 -7.11 14.25
CA SER A 38 -11.84 -8.01 14.90
C SER A 38 -11.20 -9.00 13.92
N VAL A 39 -11.90 -9.32 12.83
CA VAL A 39 -11.41 -10.15 11.74
C VAL A 39 -11.27 -9.29 10.50
N ASN A 40 -10.07 -9.25 9.93
CA ASN A 40 -9.77 -8.55 8.69
C ASN A 40 -9.39 -9.58 7.60
N PRO A 41 -10.33 -9.99 6.73
CA PRO A 41 -10.06 -10.92 5.64
C PRO A 41 -9.00 -10.36 4.68
N GLU A 42 -8.15 -11.23 4.16
CA GLU A 42 -7.14 -10.82 3.18
C GLU A 42 -7.77 -10.59 1.80
N CYS A 43 -7.54 -9.41 1.22
CA CYS A 43 -7.97 -9.07 -0.14
C CYS A 43 -6.84 -9.29 -1.16
N THR A 44 -6.37 -10.53 -1.30
CA THR A 44 -5.12 -10.88 -2.02
C THR A 44 -5.05 -10.29 -3.44
N LEU A 45 -6.10 -10.41 -4.25
CA LEU A 45 -6.11 -9.86 -5.62
C LEU A 45 -5.99 -8.33 -5.64
N ALA A 46 -6.68 -7.64 -4.74
CA ALA A 46 -6.61 -6.18 -4.64
C ALA A 46 -5.23 -5.71 -4.18
N GLN A 47 -4.62 -6.42 -3.21
CA GLN A 47 -3.28 -6.12 -2.72
C GLN A 47 -2.23 -6.31 -3.82
N LEU A 48 -2.25 -7.45 -4.51
CA LEU A 48 -1.32 -7.74 -5.60
C LEU A 48 -1.50 -6.78 -6.78
N GLY A 49 -2.75 -6.49 -7.15
CA GLY A 49 -3.07 -5.55 -8.22
C GLY A 49 -2.58 -4.14 -7.92
N ALA A 50 -2.86 -3.61 -6.72
CA ALA A 50 -2.40 -2.28 -6.31
C ALA A 50 -0.87 -2.19 -6.24
N ALA A 51 -0.21 -3.23 -5.72
CA ALA A 51 1.25 -3.29 -5.66
C ALA A 51 1.88 -3.30 -7.06
N ARG A 52 1.37 -4.14 -7.98
CA ARG A 52 1.86 -4.19 -9.37
C ARG A 52 1.64 -2.87 -10.10
N MET A 53 0.44 -2.29 -9.98
CA MET A 53 0.10 -1.02 -10.63
C MET A 53 1.01 0.10 -10.15
N TRP A 54 1.26 0.19 -8.84
CA TRP A 54 2.19 1.16 -8.28
C TRP A 54 3.58 1.06 -8.90
N ARG A 55 4.15 -0.15 -8.98
CA ARG A 55 5.48 -0.35 -9.57
C ARG A 55 5.54 0.01 -11.06
N LEU A 56 4.50 -0.31 -11.81
CA LEU A 56 4.39 0.06 -13.23
C LEU A 56 4.39 1.58 -13.43
N LEU A 57 3.67 2.33 -12.59
CA LEU A 57 3.65 3.80 -12.62
C LEU A 57 5.01 4.41 -12.25
N HIS A 58 5.80 3.74 -11.40
CA HIS A 58 7.07 4.26 -10.87
C HIS A 58 8.32 3.73 -11.61
N GLY A 59 8.16 3.27 -12.85
CA GLY A 59 9.29 3.04 -13.76
C GLY A 59 9.49 1.60 -14.23
N GLU A 60 8.73 0.62 -13.74
CA GLU A 60 8.79 -0.74 -14.31
C GLU A 60 8.18 -0.79 -15.73
N SER A 61 7.22 0.10 -16.06
CA SER A 61 6.67 0.21 -17.41
C SER A 61 7.71 0.60 -18.46
N LYS A 62 8.58 1.56 -18.14
CA LYS A 62 9.61 2.08 -19.06
C LYS A 62 10.67 1.04 -19.44
N LYS A 63 10.92 0.05 -18.58
CA LYS A 63 11.90 -1.01 -18.81
C LYS A 63 11.43 -2.06 -19.83
N ALA A 64 10.13 -2.25 -20.00
CA ALA A 64 9.59 -3.23 -20.95
C ALA A 64 9.52 -2.67 -22.39
N THR A 65 9.40 -1.35 -22.57
CA THR A 65 9.28 -0.72 -23.89
C THR A 65 10.61 -0.39 -24.57
N SER A 66 11.76 -0.58 -23.89
CA SER A 66 13.09 -0.27 -24.47
C SER A 66 13.79 -1.45 -25.15
N THR A 67 13.19 -2.63 -25.17
CA THR A 67 13.81 -3.84 -25.76
C THR A 67 13.12 -4.21 -27.07
N ALA A 68 13.09 -3.27 -28.01
CA ALA A 68 12.73 -3.53 -29.40
C ALA A 68 13.57 -2.63 -30.34
N SER A 69 14.88 -2.56 -30.10
CA SER A 69 15.85 -2.27 -31.16
C SER A 69 16.57 -3.56 -31.47
N VAL A 70 15.96 -4.35 -32.35
CA VAL A 70 16.63 -5.43 -33.09
C VAL A 70 17.62 -4.73 -34.03
N HIS A 71 18.92 -4.95 -33.82
CA HIS A 71 19.90 -4.91 -34.90
C HIS A 71 20.00 -6.31 -35.47
#